data_AF-A0A2H5XSH2-F1
#
_entry.id   AF-A0A2H5XSH2-F1
#
_cell.length_a   1.000
_cell.length_b   1.000
_cell.length_c   1.000
_cell.angle_alpha   90.00
_cell.angle_beta   90.00
_cell.angle_gamma   90.00
#
_symmetry.space_group_name_H-M   'P 1'
#
loop_
_entity.id
_entity.type
_entity.pdbx_description
1 polymer ?
#
loop_
_entity_poly.entity_id
_entity_poly.type
_entity_poly.pdbx_seq_one_letter_code
_entity_poly.pdbx_strand_id
1 'polypeptide(L)'
;MEIDEKIFGEKIDVELENFTRVKHKNPYILGIIKDGDKELTVYIGKNGLKIFPFSSENFIKLIFAIRGSDKTTGIFTDGNREGFSVVLVEKGRIKKIFLCKVKGTSNENETSAILFAVKKFPQYRIFSDSLIAIKRVSRFIDRIRIVKVRAHSGVLWNAIADTILKYIDEICQDKHCVEISGC
;
A
#
# COMPACT_ATOMS: atom_id res chain seq x y z
N MET A 1 23.78 -4.03 2.61
CA MET A 1 22.34 -4.25 2.35
C MET A 1 21.57 -3.86 3.59
N GLU A 2 20.88 -2.72 3.50
CA GLU A 2 19.99 -2.23 4.56
C GLU A 2 18.80 -3.22 4.75
N ILE A 3 18.09 -3.15 5.88
CA ILE A 3 17.06 -4.17 6.20
C ILE A 3 15.83 -4.07 5.29
N ASP A 4 15.46 -2.87 4.87
CA ASP A 4 14.45 -2.64 3.84
C ASP A 4 14.81 -3.30 2.52
N GLU A 5 16.05 -3.21 2.04
CA GLU A 5 16.51 -3.95 0.85
C GLU A 5 16.37 -5.47 1.03
N LYS A 6 16.61 -5.99 2.24
CA LYS A 6 16.40 -7.43 2.54
C LYS A 6 14.93 -7.83 2.57
N ILE A 7 14.07 -6.95 3.07
CA ILE A 7 12.64 -7.22 3.25
C ILE A 7 11.89 -7.05 1.95
N PHE A 8 12.16 -5.96 1.22
CA PHE A 8 11.41 -5.55 0.05
C PHE A 8 12.14 -5.80 -1.28
N GLY A 9 13.41 -6.21 -1.25
CA GLY A 9 14.22 -6.35 -2.45
C GLY A 9 14.61 -5.01 -3.10
N GLU A 10 14.28 -3.89 -2.45
CA GLU A 10 14.60 -2.55 -2.92
C GLU A 10 14.89 -1.61 -1.74
N LYS A 11 15.69 -0.58 -1.99
CA LYS A 11 15.98 0.45 -1.00
C LYS A 11 14.78 1.39 -0.86
N ILE A 12 14.45 1.75 0.38
CA ILE A 12 13.41 2.74 0.68
C ILE A 12 14.06 3.98 1.26
N ASP A 13 13.60 5.14 0.82
CA ASP A 13 13.84 6.41 1.49
C ASP A 13 12.51 6.99 1.99
N VAL A 14 12.56 7.84 3.03
CA VAL A 14 11.38 8.43 3.66
C VAL A 14 11.56 9.94 3.71
N GLU A 15 10.89 10.65 2.81
CA GLU A 15 10.92 12.12 2.70
C GLU A 15 9.84 12.73 3.62
N LEU A 16 9.98 12.52 4.93
CA LEU A 16 9.10 13.10 5.95
C LEU A 16 9.97 13.90 6.93
N GLU A 17 9.73 15.21 7.05
CA GLU A 17 10.60 16.14 7.79
C GLU A 17 10.82 15.72 9.26
N ASN A 18 9.76 15.22 9.90
CA ASN A 18 9.80 14.77 11.29
C ASN A 18 10.13 13.28 11.46
N PHE A 19 10.56 12.60 10.38
CA PHE A 19 11.02 11.22 10.43
C PHE A 19 12.53 11.14 10.61
N THR A 20 12.97 10.29 11.55
CA THR A 20 14.37 9.96 11.76
C THR A 20 14.57 8.45 11.59
N ARG A 21 15.40 8.03 10.63
CA ARG A 21 15.79 6.62 10.47
C ARG A 21 16.64 6.19 11.66
N VAL A 22 16.30 5.08 12.30
CA VAL A 22 16.99 4.60 13.50
C VAL A 22 17.77 3.33 13.18
N LYS A 23 19.06 3.31 13.53
CA LYS A 23 19.85 2.07 13.54
C LYS A 23 19.68 1.37 14.89
N HIS A 24 18.67 0.51 14.99
CA HIS A 24 18.35 -0.23 16.24
C HIS A 24 18.91 -1.66 16.22
N LYS A 25 19.08 -2.28 17.39
CA LYS A 25 19.40 -3.73 17.50
C LYS A 25 18.29 -4.61 16.90
N ASN A 26 17.05 -4.12 16.97
CA ASN A 26 15.90 -4.75 16.31
C ASN A 26 15.87 -4.30 14.84
N PRO A 27 16.13 -5.20 13.89
CA PRO A 27 16.20 -4.82 12.48
C PRO A 27 14.85 -4.37 11.90
N TYR A 28 13.74 -4.70 12.54
CA TYR A 28 12.40 -4.37 12.03
C TYR A 28 11.95 -2.95 12.37
N ILE A 29 12.75 -2.17 13.12
CA ILE A 29 12.48 -0.76 13.37
C ILE A 29 13.12 0.06 12.24
N LEU A 30 12.28 0.75 11.46
CA LEU A 30 12.72 1.63 10.39
C LEU A 30 13.13 3.00 10.92
N GLY A 31 12.37 3.56 11.86
CA GLY A 31 12.63 4.88 12.41
C GLY A 31 11.58 5.39 13.37
N ILE A 32 11.65 6.67 13.68
CA ILE A 32 10.75 7.37 14.60
C ILE A 32 10.18 8.60 13.90
N ILE A 33 8.88 8.85 14.08
CA ILE A 33 8.21 10.10 13.70
C ILE A 33 8.00 10.92 14.97
N LYS A 34 8.45 12.17 14.99
CA LYS A 34 8.23 13.12 16.10
C LYS A 34 7.05 14.04 15.80
N ASP A 35 5.98 13.95 16.58
CA ASP A 35 4.76 14.73 16.38
C ASP A 35 4.42 15.51 17.66
N GLY A 36 4.97 16.72 17.76
CA GLY A 36 4.99 17.48 19.02
C GLY A 36 5.76 16.71 20.10
N ASP A 37 5.10 16.46 21.23
CA ASP A 37 5.64 15.67 22.35
C ASP A 37 5.47 14.16 22.17
N LYS A 38 4.85 13.70 21.07
CA LYS A 38 4.62 12.28 20.79
C LYS A 38 5.72 11.72 19.90
N GLU A 39 6.20 10.53 20.24
CA GLU A 39 7.08 9.74 19.39
C GLU A 39 6.37 8.48 18.91
N LEU A 40 6.35 8.28 17.59
CA LEU A 40 5.77 7.11 16.95
C LEU A 40 6.87 6.26 16.33
N THR A 41 6.96 4.99 16.73
CA THR A 41 7.93 4.05 16.16
C THR A 41 7.38 3.45 14.86
N VAL A 42 8.16 3.53 13.80
CA VAL A 42 7.87 2.92 12.50
C VAL A 42 8.54 1.56 12.39
N TYR A 43 7.74 0.53 12.15
CA TYR A 43 8.17 -0.84 11.93
C TYR A 43 7.99 -1.25 10.46
N ILE A 44 8.88 -2.11 9.98
CA ILE A 44 8.81 -2.73 8.64
C ILE A 44 8.86 -4.25 8.73
N GLY A 45 8.21 -4.91 7.79
CA GLY A 45 8.22 -6.35 7.62
C GLY A 45 7.74 -6.76 6.23
N LYS A 46 7.80 -8.07 5.91
CA LYS A 46 7.34 -8.60 4.61
C LYS A 46 5.84 -8.34 4.34
N ASN A 47 5.08 -8.08 5.40
CA ASN A 47 3.65 -7.75 5.36
C ASN A 47 3.39 -6.23 5.37
N GLY A 48 4.45 -5.43 5.14
CA GLY A 48 4.41 -3.98 4.98
C GLY A 48 4.83 -3.20 6.22
N LEU A 49 4.13 -2.11 6.53
CA LEU A 49 4.56 -1.13 7.55
C LEU A 49 3.61 -1.06 8.74
N LYS A 50 4.11 -0.63 9.89
CA LYS A 50 3.26 -0.33 11.05
C LYS A 50 3.82 0.86 11.81
N ILE A 51 2.95 1.68 12.39
CA ILE A 51 3.35 2.71 13.35
C ILE A 51 2.78 2.42 14.73
N PHE A 52 3.50 2.77 15.79
CA PHE A 52 3.05 2.62 17.17
C PHE A 52 3.48 3.80 18.06
N PRO A 53 2.57 4.41 18.85
CA PRO A 53 1.11 4.20 18.82
C PRO A 53 0.50 4.54 17.45
N PHE A 54 -0.66 3.95 17.11
CA PHE A 54 -1.26 4.18 15.80
C PHE A 54 -1.88 5.59 15.70
N SER A 55 -1.68 6.24 14.56
CA SER A 55 -2.27 7.51 14.18
C SER A 55 -2.54 7.47 12.67
N SER A 56 -3.81 7.50 12.25
CA SER A 56 -4.17 7.43 10.83
C SER A 56 -3.51 8.56 10.02
N GLU A 57 -3.44 9.77 10.60
CA GLU A 57 -2.78 10.92 9.98
C GLU A 57 -1.29 10.68 9.75
N ASN A 58 -0.52 10.32 10.78
CA ASN A 58 0.91 10.07 10.64
C ASN A 58 1.21 8.83 9.79
N PHE A 59 0.34 7.83 9.83
CA PHE A 59 0.46 6.65 8.98
C PHE A 59 0.31 7.01 7.50
N ILE A 60 -0.72 7.79 7.14
CA ILE A 60 -0.93 8.25 5.77
C ILE A 60 0.20 9.17 5.31
N LYS A 61 0.64 10.13 6.14
CA LYS A 61 1.80 11.00 5.84
C LYS A 61 3.05 10.17 5.55
N LEU A 62 3.34 9.17 6.40
CA LEU A 62 4.46 8.25 6.20
C LEU A 62 4.35 7.51 4.87
N ILE A 63 3.19 6.93 4.56
CA ILE A 63 2.98 6.16 3.32
C ILE A 63 3.26 7.02 2.08
N PHE A 64 2.80 8.28 2.05
CA PHE A 64 3.08 9.19 0.93
C PHE A 64 4.53 9.70 0.87
N ALA A 65 5.22 9.73 2.01
CA ALA A 65 6.63 10.10 2.10
C ALA A 65 7.59 9.00 1.65
N ILE A 66 7.13 7.75 1.54
CA ILE A 66 7.96 6.62 1.08
C ILE A 66 8.37 6.80 -0.38
N ARG A 67 9.65 6.57 -0.63
CA ARG A 67 10.30 6.55 -1.94
C ARG A 67 10.95 5.19 -2.17
N GLY A 68 10.49 4.47 -3.18
CA GLY A 68 11.16 3.27 -3.65
C GLY A 68 12.27 3.61 -4.66
N SER A 69 13.34 2.84 -4.62
CA SER A 69 14.36 2.86 -5.67
C SER A 69 13.80 2.33 -6.99
N ASP A 70 12.83 1.41 -6.96
CA ASP A 70 12.11 0.97 -8.16
C ASP A 70 11.24 2.12 -8.72
N LYS A 71 11.37 2.38 -10.02
CA LYS A 71 10.61 3.40 -10.75
C LYS A 71 9.33 2.86 -11.40
N THR A 72 8.89 1.66 -11.01
CA THR A 72 7.61 1.09 -11.41
C THR A 72 6.49 2.12 -11.31
N THR A 73 5.69 2.17 -12.37
CA THR A 73 4.53 3.04 -12.49
C THR A 73 3.31 2.17 -12.83
N GLY A 74 2.26 2.29 -12.03
CA GLY A 74 1.04 1.52 -12.19
C GLY A 74 0.17 1.51 -10.95
N ILE A 75 -0.83 0.64 -10.97
CA ILE A 75 -1.83 0.51 -9.92
C ILE A 75 -1.60 -0.79 -9.16
N PHE A 76 -1.45 -0.73 -7.85
CA PHE A 76 -1.40 -1.90 -6.97
C PHE A 76 -2.76 -2.05 -6.29
N THR A 77 -3.31 -3.26 -6.34
CA THR A 77 -4.65 -3.54 -5.81
C THR A 77 -4.61 -4.70 -4.84
N ASP A 78 -5.34 -4.58 -3.73
CA ASP A 78 -5.53 -5.67 -2.78
C ASP A 78 -6.96 -5.63 -2.19
N GLY A 79 -7.41 -6.73 -1.59
CA GLY A 79 -8.74 -6.86 -1.00
C GLY A 79 -8.79 -7.89 0.14
N ASN A 80 -9.52 -7.54 1.20
CA ASN A 80 -9.79 -8.43 2.33
C ASN A 80 -11.30 -8.50 2.61
N ARG A 81 -11.74 -9.04 3.75
CA ARG A 81 -13.18 -9.16 4.06
C ARG A 81 -13.87 -7.83 4.39
N GLU A 82 -13.09 -6.84 4.80
CA GLU A 82 -13.59 -5.51 5.23
C GLU A 82 -13.65 -4.52 4.07
N GLY A 83 -12.90 -4.76 2.99
CA GLY A 83 -12.89 -3.89 1.82
C GLY A 83 -11.75 -4.13 0.86
N PHE A 84 -11.44 -3.11 0.07
CA PHE A 84 -10.34 -3.14 -0.90
C PHE A 84 -9.55 -1.83 -0.97
N SER A 85 -8.30 -1.92 -1.40
CA SER A 85 -7.43 -0.78 -1.66
C SER A 85 -6.94 -0.75 -3.11
N VAL A 86 -6.75 0.47 -3.61
CA VAL A 86 -6.16 0.74 -4.92
C VAL A 86 -5.13 1.86 -4.75
N VAL A 87 -3.87 1.55 -5.02
CA VAL A 87 -2.73 2.45 -4.80
C VAL A 87 -2.10 2.78 -6.15
N LEU A 88 -2.15 4.05 -6.55
CA LEU A 88 -1.43 4.56 -7.73
C LEU A 88 0.00 4.90 -7.33
N VAL A 89 0.96 4.25 -7.98
CA VAL A 89 2.39 4.52 -7.84
C VAL A 89 2.93 5.08 -9.15
N GLU A 90 3.69 6.16 -9.07
CA GLU A 90 4.39 6.75 -10.20
C GLU A 90 5.84 7.06 -9.81
N LYS A 91 6.79 6.61 -10.64
CA LYS A 91 8.23 6.89 -10.46
C LYS A 91 8.74 6.53 -9.04
N GLY A 92 8.23 5.43 -8.48
CA GLY A 92 8.61 4.94 -7.14
C GLY A 92 7.99 5.73 -5.98
N ARG A 93 6.83 6.36 -6.20
CA ARG A 93 6.14 7.23 -5.24
C ARG A 93 4.65 6.96 -5.28
N ILE A 94 4.01 6.84 -4.13
CA ILE A 94 2.54 6.78 -4.07
C ILE A 94 1.98 8.16 -4.39
N LYS A 95 1.01 8.21 -5.30
CA LYS A 95 0.34 9.44 -5.73
C LYS A 95 -1.09 9.53 -5.24
N LYS A 96 -1.80 8.40 -5.26
CA LYS A 96 -3.19 8.31 -4.81
C LYS A 96 -3.46 6.97 -4.15
N ILE A 97 -4.35 7.00 -3.17
CA ILE A 97 -4.90 5.83 -2.50
C ILE A 97 -6.42 5.93 -2.59
N PHE A 98 -7.06 4.85 -3.02
CA PHE A 98 -8.49 4.64 -2.83
C PHE A 98 -8.65 3.51 -1.85
N LEU A 99 -9.50 3.72 -0.85
CA LEU A 99 -9.77 2.74 0.19
C LEU A 99 -11.28 2.69 0.41
N CYS A 100 -11.86 1.51 0.22
CA CYS A 100 -13.31 1.31 0.19
C CYS A 100 -13.73 0.21 1.15
N LYS A 101 -14.57 0.56 2.12
CA LYS A 101 -15.21 -0.33 3.09
C LYS A 101 -16.35 -1.06 2.44
N VAL A 102 -16.15 -2.34 2.11
CA VAL A 102 -17.16 -3.16 1.45
C VAL A 102 -17.17 -4.52 2.15
N LYS A 103 -18.27 -4.84 2.82
CA LYS A 103 -18.45 -6.17 3.41
C LYS A 103 -18.59 -7.20 2.28
N GLY A 104 -17.71 -8.19 2.29
CA GLY A 104 -17.71 -9.25 1.29
C GLY A 104 -16.68 -10.32 1.61
N THR A 105 -16.52 -11.28 0.71
CA THR A 105 -15.40 -12.21 0.77
C THR A 105 -14.12 -11.54 0.25
N SER A 106 -12.95 -12.00 0.71
CA SER A 106 -11.67 -11.50 0.20
C SER A 106 -11.60 -11.57 -1.32
N ASN A 107 -12.05 -12.68 -1.92
CA ASN A 107 -12.05 -12.86 -3.38
C ASN A 107 -12.95 -11.85 -4.13
N GLU A 108 -14.10 -11.48 -3.56
CA GLU A 108 -15.00 -10.48 -4.14
C GLU A 108 -14.37 -9.09 -4.07
N ASN A 109 -13.75 -8.75 -2.94
CA ASN A 109 -13.11 -7.46 -2.76
C ASN A 109 -11.83 -7.33 -3.58
N GLU A 110 -11.01 -8.38 -3.71
CA GLU A 110 -9.89 -8.42 -4.66
C GLU A 110 -10.36 -8.21 -6.11
N THR A 111 -11.47 -8.87 -6.51
CA THR A 111 -12.07 -8.69 -7.85
C THR A 111 -12.56 -7.26 -8.03
N SER A 112 -13.21 -6.70 -7.02
CA SER A 112 -13.72 -5.32 -7.03
C SER A 112 -12.58 -4.29 -7.11
N ALA A 113 -11.46 -4.54 -6.43
CA ALA A 113 -10.26 -3.71 -6.50
C ALA A 113 -9.72 -3.60 -7.93
N ILE A 114 -9.59 -4.74 -8.62
CA ILE A 114 -9.12 -4.77 -10.01
C ILE A 114 -10.13 -4.09 -10.93
N LEU A 115 -11.43 -4.36 -10.80
CA LEU A 115 -12.47 -3.72 -11.63
C LEU A 115 -12.51 -2.20 -11.44
N PHE A 116 -12.36 -1.74 -10.19
CA PHE A 116 -12.24 -0.32 -9.87
C PHE A 116 -11.02 0.29 -10.56
N ALA A 117 -9.86 -0.35 -10.43
CA ALA A 117 -8.61 0.10 -11.05
C ALA A 117 -8.73 0.16 -12.58
N VAL A 118 -9.29 -0.86 -13.21
CA VAL A 118 -9.56 -0.89 -14.66
C VAL A 118 -10.40 0.30 -15.10
N LYS A 119 -11.50 0.56 -14.40
CA LYS A 119 -12.43 1.64 -14.76
C LYS A 119 -11.82 3.03 -14.56
N LYS A 120 -11.08 3.22 -13.47
CA LYS A 120 -10.56 4.54 -13.06
C LYS A 120 -9.21 4.87 -13.72
N PHE A 121 -8.40 3.87 -14.04
CA PHE A 121 -7.01 4.00 -14.48
C PHE A 121 -6.71 3.13 -15.73
N PRO A 122 -7.49 3.25 -16.82
CA PRO A 122 -7.37 2.34 -17.97
C PRO A 122 -6.00 2.39 -18.68
N GLN A 123 -5.24 3.47 -18.49
CA GLN A 123 -3.91 3.66 -19.08
C GLN A 123 -2.77 3.00 -18.29
N TYR A 124 -3.00 2.60 -17.04
CA TYR A 124 -1.97 2.04 -16.18
C TYR A 124 -1.98 0.52 -16.19
N ARG A 125 -0.80 -0.08 -15.96
CA ARG A 125 -0.71 -1.50 -15.63
C ARG A 125 -1.25 -1.73 -14.23
N ILE A 126 -1.95 -2.83 -14.04
CA ILE A 126 -2.54 -3.20 -12.74
C ILE A 126 -1.75 -4.39 -12.19
N PHE A 127 -1.31 -4.28 -10.95
CA PHE A 127 -0.58 -5.29 -10.20
C PHE A 127 -1.47 -5.83 -9.08
N SER A 128 -1.67 -7.14 -9.06
CA SER A 128 -2.44 -7.82 -8.02
C SER A 128 -1.80 -9.15 -7.68
N ASP A 129 -1.90 -9.57 -6.42
CA ASP A 129 -1.49 -10.89 -5.97
C ASP A 129 -2.64 -11.93 -5.97
N SER A 130 -3.85 -11.57 -6.38
CA SER A 130 -4.96 -12.51 -6.50
C SER A 130 -5.07 -13.12 -7.89
N LEU A 131 -4.63 -14.38 -8.04
CA LEU A 131 -4.80 -15.09 -9.31
C LEU A 131 -6.28 -15.31 -9.67
N ILE A 132 -7.14 -15.48 -8.65
CA ILE A 132 -8.58 -15.70 -8.85
C ILE A 132 -9.22 -14.43 -9.41
N ALA A 133 -8.95 -13.27 -8.81
CA ALA A 133 -9.47 -11.99 -9.26
C ALA A 133 -8.98 -11.66 -10.68
N ILE A 134 -7.68 -11.86 -10.97
CA ILE A 134 -7.11 -11.64 -12.31
C ILE A 134 -7.83 -12.51 -13.35
N LYS A 135 -8.00 -13.81 -13.08
CA LYS A 135 -8.70 -14.72 -14.01
C LYS A 135 -10.16 -14.33 -14.22
N ARG A 136 -10.85 -13.84 -13.18
CA ARG A 136 -12.24 -13.37 -13.28
C ARG A 136 -12.33 -12.14 -14.17
N VAL A 137 -11.50 -11.13 -13.95
CA VAL A 137 -11.56 -9.87 -14.71
C VAL A 137 -11.08 -10.04 -16.15
N SER A 138 -10.03 -10.83 -16.38
CA SER A 138 -9.46 -11.03 -17.71
C SER A 138 -10.42 -11.69 -18.70
N ARG A 139 -11.50 -12.33 -18.24
CA ARG A 139 -12.57 -12.86 -19.10
C ARG A 139 -13.42 -11.78 -19.76
N PHE A 140 -13.40 -10.57 -19.21
CA PHE A 140 -14.27 -9.48 -19.64
C PHE A 140 -13.48 -8.33 -20.28
N ILE A 141 -12.14 -8.33 -20.17
CA ILE A 141 -11.30 -7.16 -20.45
C ILE A 141 -9.98 -7.60 -21.11
N ASP A 142 -9.96 -7.60 -22.45
CA ASP A 142 -8.80 -8.06 -23.22
C ASP A 142 -7.69 -7.00 -23.37
N ARG A 143 -7.97 -5.72 -23.10
CA ARG A 143 -7.06 -4.61 -23.42
C ARG A 143 -6.15 -4.15 -22.27
N ILE A 144 -6.39 -4.59 -21.04
CA ILE A 144 -5.65 -4.08 -19.87
C ILE A 144 -4.60 -5.08 -19.42
N ARG A 145 -3.36 -4.60 -19.26
CA ARG A 145 -2.24 -5.42 -18.79
C ARG A 145 -2.30 -5.55 -17.27
N ILE A 146 -2.98 -6.61 -16.82
CA ILE A 146 -2.98 -7.05 -15.42
C ILE A 146 -1.79 -7.99 -15.20
N VAL A 147 -0.97 -7.71 -14.19
CA VAL A 147 0.27 -8.41 -13.87
C VAL A 147 0.14 -9.06 -12.50
N LYS A 148 0.36 -10.37 -12.43
CA LYS A 148 0.42 -11.09 -11.15
C LYS A 148 1.71 -10.75 -10.42
N VAL A 149 1.59 -10.29 -9.18
CA VAL A 149 2.72 -10.16 -8.23
C VAL A 149 2.62 -11.23 -7.14
N ARG A 150 3.69 -11.52 -6.41
CA ARG A 150 3.66 -12.51 -5.31
C ARG A 150 3.17 -11.86 -4.02
N ALA A 151 2.17 -12.44 -3.36
CA ALA A 151 1.73 -12.03 -2.03
C ALA A 151 2.86 -12.20 -1.00
N HIS A 152 2.91 -11.33 0.01
CA HIS A 152 3.82 -11.40 1.16
C HIS A 152 5.30 -11.62 0.81
N SER A 153 5.71 -11.18 -0.38
CA SER A 153 7.02 -11.50 -0.96
C SER A 153 8.04 -10.37 -0.81
N GLY A 154 7.65 -9.25 -0.21
CA GLY A 154 8.46 -8.05 -0.18
C GLY A 154 8.23 -7.09 -1.35
N VAL A 155 7.28 -7.33 -2.26
CA VAL A 155 6.95 -6.27 -3.24
C VAL A 155 6.37 -5.07 -2.50
N LEU A 156 7.15 -3.99 -2.38
CA LEU A 156 6.88 -2.85 -1.50
C LEU A 156 5.46 -2.30 -1.68
N TRP A 157 5.11 -1.96 -2.91
CA TRP A 157 3.83 -1.33 -3.22
C TRP A 157 2.63 -2.25 -2.97
N ASN A 158 2.79 -3.56 -3.20
CA ASN A 158 1.77 -4.55 -2.85
C ASN A 158 1.64 -4.70 -1.34
N ALA A 159 2.76 -4.72 -0.62
CA ALA A 159 2.78 -4.78 0.84
C ALA A 159 2.14 -3.53 1.46
N ILE A 160 2.31 -2.36 0.85
CA ILE A 160 1.62 -1.13 1.27
C ILE A 160 0.11 -1.22 1.00
N ALA A 161 -0.32 -1.72 -0.16
CA ALA A 161 -1.74 -1.92 -0.46
C ALA A 161 -2.43 -2.82 0.59
N ASP A 162 -1.79 -3.94 0.96
CA ASP A 162 -2.22 -4.83 2.05
C ASP A 162 -2.18 -4.15 3.43
N THR A 163 -1.15 -3.35 3.69
CA THR A 163 -1.03 -2.67 4.98
C THR A 163 -2.13 -1.66 5.22
N ILE A 164 -2.42 -0.80 4.23
CA ILE A 164 -3.45 0.23 4.36
C ILE A 164 -4.82 -0.41 4.63
N LEU A 165 -5.09 -1.57 4.04
CA LEU A 165 -6.31 -2.35 4.25
C LEU A 165 -6.51 -2.81 5.70
N LYS A 166 -5.44 -3.04 6.46
CA LYS A 166 -5.52 -3.43 7.88
C LYS A 166 -6.01 -2.29 8.78
N TYR A 167 -5.97 -1.05 8.28
CA TYR A 167 -6.37 0.16 8.98
C TYR A 167 -7.57 0.83 8.31
N ILE A 168 -8.35 0.05 7.55
CA ILE A 168 -9.47 0.57 6.79
C ILE A 168 -10.50 1.25 7.68
N ASP A 169 -10.71 0.73 8.89
CA ASP A 169 -11.70 1.28 9.80
C ASP A 169 -11.33 2.67 10.31
N GLU A 170 -10.08 2.81 10.72
CA GLU A 170 -9.51 4.04 11.25
C GLU A 170 -9.30 5.10 10.17
N ILE A 171 -9.01 4.69 8.93
CA ILE A 171 -8.76 5.61 7.81
C ILE A 171 -10.07 6.10 7.19
N CYS A 172 -11.01 5.21 6.86
CA CYS A 172 -12.24 5.65 6.19
C CYS A 172 -13.29 6.22 7.17
N GLN A 173 -13.19 5.92 8.48
CA GLN A 173 -14.19 6.32 9.48
C GLN A 173 -15.61 5.96 9.00
N ASP A 174 -16.55 6.90 8.97
CA ASP A 174 -17.93 6.66 8.55
C ASP A 174 -18.13 6.66 7.02
N LYS A 175 -17.07 6.90 6.24
CA LYS A 175 -17.16 6.96 4.78
C LYS A 175 -17.05 5.57 4.17
N HIS A 176 -17.90 5.31 3.16
CA HIS A 176 -17.84 4.06 2.40
C HIS A 176 -16.55 3.93 1.58
N CYS A 177 -16.12 5.01 0.93
CA CYS A 177 -14.86 5.08 0.19
C CYS A 177 -14.20 6.43 0.42
N VAL A 178 -12.86 6.42 0.51
CA VAL A 178 -12.04 7.63 0.54
C VAL A 178 -11.04 7.63 -0.61
N GLU A 179 -10.86 8.79 -1.22
CA GLU A 179 -9.75 9.09 -2.11
C GLU A 179 -8.78 10.00 -1.35
N ILE A 180 -7.53 9.57 -1.24
CA ILE A 180 -6.45 10.32 -0.58
C ILE A 180 -5.38 10.58 -1.62
N SER A 181 -4.99 11.84 -1.81
CA SER A 181 -3.92 12.23 -2.74
C SER A 181 -2.72 12.72 -1.96
N GLY A 182 -1.52 12.34 -2.41
CA GLY A 182 -0.26 12.88 -1.88
C GLY A 182 0.02 14.23 -2.52
N CYS A 183 0.39 15.21 -1.71
CA CYS A 183 0.88 16.51 -2.17
C CYS A 183 2.27 16.39 -2.80
#